data_AF-A0A920H6T9-F1
#
_entry.id   AF-A0A920H6T9-F1
#
_cell.length_a   1.000
_cell.length_b   1.000
_cell.length_c   1.000
_cell.angle_alpha   90.00
_cell.angle_beta   90.00
_cell.angle_gamma   90.00
#
_symmetry.space_group_name_H-M   'P 1'
#
loop_
_entity.id
_entity.type
_entity.pdbx_description
1 polymer ?
#
loop_
_entity_poly.entity_id
_entity_poly.type
_entity_poly.pdbx_seq_one_letter_code
_entity_poly.pdbx_strand_id
1 'polypeptide(L)' 'MDKTPIFPLNTIVFPGGYLPLRIFEPRYLEMVKNCLKENSGFGIVLSNNESHYSIGTYCKIVDWEQLPDGL' A
#
# COMPACT_ATOMS: atom_id res chain seq x y z
N MET A 1 -10.70 -17.71 0.22
CA MET A 1 -10.73 -16.26 0.49
C MET A 1 -9.32 -15.77 0.34
N ASP A 2 -9.03 -15.05 -0.72
CA ASP A 2 -7.69 -14.53 -0.98
C ASP A 2 -7.38 -13.44 0.06
N LYS A 3 -6.33 -13.66 0.86
CA LYS A 3 -5.87 -12.68 1.83
C LYS A 3 -5.18 -11.54 1.08
N THR A 4 -5.80 -10.36 1.07
CA THR A 4 -5.19 -9.15 0.52
C THR A 4 -4.50 -8.38 1.66
N PRO A 5 -3.21 -8.04 1.53
CA PRO A 5 -2.54 -7.19 2.51
C PRO A 5 -3.13 -5.77 2.50
N ILE A 6 -3.15 -5.10 3.66
CA ILE A 6 -3.78 -3.80 3.85
C ILE A 6 -2.78 -2.75 4.32
N PHE A 7 -2.81 -1.59 3.68
CA PHE A 7 -2.06 -0.40 4.03
C PHE A 7 -3.02 0.71 4.51
N PRO A 8 -3.10 0.94 5.83
CA PRO A 8 -3.86 2.07 6.37
C PRO A 8 -3.15 3.40 6.11
N LEU A 9 -3.87 4.36 5.53
CA LEU A 9 -3.39 5.72 5.27
C LEU A 9 -4.43 6.75 5.71
N ASN A 10 -4.00 7.99 5.97
CA ASN A 10 -4.89 9.12 6.20
C ASN A 10 -5.46 9.73 4.90
N THR A 11 -5.17 9.11 3.76
CA THR A 11 -5.61 9.52 2.42
C THR A 11 -6.02 8.30 1.61
N ILE A 12 -6.80 8.51 0.54
CA ILE A 12 -7.24 7.45 -0.37
C ILE A 12 -7.00 7.82 -1.83
N VAL A 13 -6.85 6.80 -2.66
CA VAL A 13 -6.82 6.92 -4.11
C VAL A 13 -8.08 6.29 -4.69
N PHE A 14 -8.68 6.93 -5.68
CA PHE A 14 -9.82 6.38 -6.39
C PHE A 14 -9.37 5.48 -7.54
N PRO A 15 -10.21 4.54 -8.02
CA PRO A 15 -9.90 3.71 -9.17
C PRO A 15 -9.42 4.53 -10.37
N GLY A 16 -8.29 4.14 -10.95
CA GLY A 16 -7.63 4.87 -12.06
C GLY A 16 -6.72 6.02 -11.62
N GLY A 17 -6.70 6.39 -10.34
CA GLY A 17 -5.78 7.37 -9.79
C GLY A 17 -4.40 6.79 -9.49
N TYR A 18 -3.42 7.68 -9.36
CA TYR A 18 -2.05 7.36 -8.94
C TYR A 18 -1.80 7.95 -7.56
N LEU A 19 -1.15 7.18 -6.69
CA LEU A 19 -0.74 7.62 -5.36
C LEU A 19 0.75 7.33 -5.15
N PRO A 20 1.62 8.34 -5.22
CA PRO A 20 3.02 8.14 -4.88
C PRO A 20 3.13 7.86 -3.37
N LEU A 21 3.79 6.76 -3.02
CA LEU A 21 3.97 6.34 -1.64
C LEU A 21 5.45 6.16 -1.34
N ARG A 22 5.88 6.73 -0.22
CA ARG A 22 7.19 6.49 0.36
C ARG A 22 7.07 5.51 1.51
N ILE A 23 7.70 4.35 1.38
CA ILE A 23 7.55 3.23 2.31
C ILE A 23 8.85 3.03 3.08
N PHE A 24 8.85 3.40 4.36
CA PHE A 24 10.03 3.30 5.23
C PHE A 24 9.85 2.28 6.37
N GLU A 25 8.61 1.96 6.76
CA GLU A 25 8.37 0.98 7.82
C GLU A 25 8.71 -0.45 7.33
N PRO A 26 9.56 -1.21 8.06
CA PRO A 26 10.03 -2.53 7.62
C PRO A 26 8.92 -3.52 7.25
N ARG A 27 7.81 -3.53 8.00
CA ARG A 27 6.66 -4.41 7.72
C ARG A 27 5.99 -4.12 6.38
N TYR A 28 5.93 -2.86 5.97
CA TYR A 28 5.33 -2.47 4.69
C TYR A 28 6.34 -2.64 3.54
N LEU A 29 7.64 -2.50 3.81
CA LEU A 29 8.68 -2.89 2.85
C LEU A 29 8.60 -4.38 2.52
N GLU A 30 8.41 -5.24 3.51
CA GLU A 30 8.22 -6.69 3.29
C GLU A 30 6.93 -6.97 2.50
N MET A 31 5.82 -6.32 2.87
CA MET A 31 4.56 -6.39 2.13
C MET A 31 4.73 -6.03 0.66
N VAL A 32 5.38 -4.90 0.36
CA VAL A 32 5.65 -4.44 -1.01
C VAL A 32 6.53 -5.43 -1.78
N LYS A 33 7.59 -5.94 -1.14
CA LYS A 33 8.45 -6.97 -1.74
C LYS A 33 7.68 -8.23 -2.12
N ASN A 34 6.77 -8.69 -1.25
CA ASN A 34 5.92 -9.85 -1.54
C ASN A 34 4.94 -9.56 -2.68
N CYS A 35 4.29 -8.40 -2.69
CA CYS A 35 3.41 -8.00 -3.79
C CYS A 35 4.13 -7.95 -5.14
N LEU A 36 5.34 -7.38 -5.18
CA LEU A 36 6.17 -7.35 -6.39
C LEU A 36 6.54 -8.77 -6.87
N LYS A 37 6.94 -9.64 -5.94
CA LYS A 37 7.33 -11.03 -6.25
C LYS A 37 6.16 -11.85 -6.80
N GLU A 38 4.96 -11.64 -6.28
CA GLU A 38 3.75 -12.38 -6.65
C GLU A 38 2.96 -11.71 -7.79
N ASN A 39 3.44 -10.60 -8.33
CA ASN A 39 2.71 -9.75 -9.29
C ASN A 39 1.29 -9.40 -8.78
N SER A 40 1.20 -9.11 -7.49
CA SER A 40 -0.02 -8.78 -6.78
C SER A 40 0.03 -7.32 -6.28
N GLY A 41 -0.89 -6.97 -5.40
CA GLY A 41 -1.09 -5.61 -4.90
C GLY A 41 -1.67 -5.64 -3.50
N PHE A 42 -1.98 -4.46 -2.98
CA PHE A 42 -2.48 -4.29 -1.61
C PHE A 42 -3.69 -3.34 -1.58
N GLY A 43 -4.52 -3.49 -0.55
CA GLY A 43 -5.64 -2.59 -0.31
C GLY A 43 -5.19 -1.37 0.49
N ILE A 44 -5.57 -0.18 0.03
CA ILE A 44 -5.43 1.05 0.82
C ILE A 44 -6.76 1.33 1.50
N VAL A 45 -6.74 1.48 2.81
CA VAL A 45 -7.92 1.86 3.60
C VAL A 45 -7.68 3.21 4.26
N LEU A 46 -8.72 4.04 4.28
CA LEU A 46 -8.70 5.23 5.12
C LEU A 46 -8.60 4.81 6.58
N SER A 47 -7.71 5.46 7.31
CA SER A 47 -7.45 5.22 8.71
C SER A 47 -7.24 6.53 9.44
N ASN A 48 -7.77 6.60 10.65
CA ASN A 48 -7.43 7.61 11.64
C ASN A 48 -6.98 6.90 12.93
N ASN A 49 -6.57 7.68 13.94
CA ASN A 49 -6.03 7.14 15.18
C ASN A 49 -7.00 6.22 15.96
N GLU A 50 -8.30 6.23 15.62
CA GLU A 50 -9.34 5.51 16.36
C GLU A 50 -9.95 4.35 15.57
N SER A 51 -9.91 4.39 14.23
CA SER A 51 -10.64 3.44 13.40
C SER A 51 -10.12 3.35 11.97
N HIS A 52 -10.48 2.26 11.30
CA HIS A 52 -10.28 2.04 9.88
C HIS A 52 -11.63 1.92 9.19
N TYR A 53 -11.73 2.44 7.97
CA TYR A 53 -12.92 2.23 7.14
C TYR A 53 -12.93 0.79 6.61
N SER A 54 -14.14 0.22 6.50
CA SER A 54 -14.34 -1.14 5.98
C SER A 54 -14.21 -1.25 4.46
N ILE A 55 -14.18 -0.10 3.76
CA ILE A 55 -14.05 0.01 2.32
C ILE A 55 -12.73 0.71 2.00
N GLY A 56 -12.00 0.17 1.03
CA GLY A 56 -10.74 0.70 0.56
C GLY A 56 -10.56 0.47 -0.95
N THR A 57 -9.41 0.90 -1.46
CA THR A 57 -9.07 0.76 -2.88
C THR A 57 -7.95 -0.24 -3.04
N TYR A 58 -8.16 -1.25 -3.89
CA TYR A 58 -7.08 -2.15 -4.29
C TYR A 58 -6.13 -1.45 -5.26
N CYS A 59 -4.84 -1.48 -4.94
CA CYS A 59 -3.80 -0.79 -5.69
C CYS A 59 -2.76 -1.79 -6.20
N LYS A 60 -2.37 -1.63 -7.46
CA LYS A 60 -1.23 -2.34 -8.05
C LYS A 60 0.00 -1.45 -8.00
N ILE A 61 1.15 -2.07 -7.76
CA ILE A 61 2.43 -1.39 -7.85
C ILE A 61 2.78 -1.32 -9.34
N VAL A 62 2.82 -0.11 -9.88
CA VAL A 62 3.13 0.14 -11.30
C VAL A 62 4.56 0.63 -11.51
N ASP A 63 5.17 1.17 -10.46
CA ASP A 63 6.53 1.66 -10.44
C ASP A 63 7.11 1.54 -9.02
N TRP A 64 8.43 1.34 -8.93
CA TRP A 64 9.15 1.21 -7.66
C TRP A 64 10.61 1.64 -7.82
N GLU A 65 11.06 2.50 -6.91
CA GLU A 65 12.45 2.95 -6.81
C GLU A 65 12.92 2.86 -5.36
N GLN A 66 14.16 2.40 -5.16
CA GLN A 66 14.80 2.47 -3.86
C GLN A 66 15.52 3.82 -3.74
N LEU A 67 15.06 4.65 -2.80
CA LEU A 67 15.65 5.97 -2.60
C LEU A 67 17.04 5.86 -1.94
N PRO A 68 18.00 6.75 -2.30
CA PRO A 68 19.37 6.70 -1.80
C PRO A 68 19.52 6.94 -0.30
N ASP A 69 18.50 7.53 0.33
CA ASP A 69 18.52 7.93 1.73
C ASP A 69 18.24 6.77 2.70
N GLY A 70 18.04 5.55 2.19
CA GLY A 70 17.87 4.35 3.02
C GLY A 70 16.61 4.37 3.89
N LEU A 71 15.68 5.28 3.58
CA LEU A 71 14.37 5.47 4.23
C LEU A 71 13.23 5.23 3.23
#